data_AF-A0A8S3KA37-F1
#
_entry.id   AF-A0A8S3KA37-F1
#
_cell.length_a   1.000
_cell.length_b   1.000
_cell.length_c   1.000
_cell.angle_alpha   90.00
_cell.angle_beta   90.00
_cell.angle_gamma   90.00
#
_symmetry.space_group_name_H-M   'P 1'
#
loop_
_entity.id
_entity.type
_entity.pdbx_description
1 polymer ?
#
loop_
_entity_poly.entity_id
_entity_poly.type
_entity_poly.pdbx_seq_one_letter_code
_entity_poly.pdbx_strand_id
1 'polypeptide(L)'
;VDCLSRLFMFDEAQKLIEDYKKTNTPNIVMYMSLLSGARNSRNSNLSEKIYKRMKTLFPNAKESLAAGVVLLSNIYSSLGKHEEAKTFRSNQIEELGVK
;
A
#
# COMPACT_ATOMS: atom_id res chain seq x y z
N VAL A 1 -5.43 13.05 -0.78
CA VAL A 1 -4.41 12.00 -1.00
C VAL A 1 -4.55 11.40 -2.39
N ASP A 2 -5.69 10.83 -2.77
CA ASP A 2 -5.91 10.23 -4.12
C ASP A 2 -5.46 11.14 -5.28
N CYS A 3 -5.91 12.40 -5.34
CA CYS A 3 -5.50 13.33 -6.40
C CYS A 3 -3.97 13.52 -6.48
N LEU A 4 -3.31 13.76 -5.34
CA LEU A 4 -1.85 13.95 -5.28
C LEU A 4 -1.11 12.68 -5.72
N SER A 5 -1.55 11.51 -5.27
CA SER A 5 -0.94 10.23 -5.61
C SER A 5 -1.09 9.88 -7.09
N ARG A 6 -2.18 10.29 -7.75
CA ARG A 6 -2.36 10.13 -9.21
C ARG A 6 -1.49 11.08 -10.03
N LEU A 7 -1.10 12.22 -9.45
CA LEU A 7 -0.17 13.18 -10.04
C LEU A 7 1.31 12.88 -9.70
N PHE A 8 1.59 11.73 -9.07
CA PHE A 8 2.93 11.33 -8.60
C PHE A 8 3.54 12.29 -7.56
N MET A 9 2.72 13.14 -6.94
CA MET A 9 3.09 14.07 -5.86
C MET A 9 3.10 13.33 -4.51
N PHE A 10 4.01 12.35 -4.39
CA PHE A 10 4.01 11.41 -3.27
C PHE A 10 4.46 12.04 -1.94
N ASP A 11 5.33 13.04 -1.98
CA ASP A 11 5.81 13.71 -0.78
C ASP A 11 4.72 14.61 -0.20
N GLU A 12 3.98 15.32 -1.04
CA GLU A 12 2.81 16.11 -0.65
C GLU A 12 1.69 15.22 -0.14
N ALA A 13 1.46 14.07 -0.78
CA ALA A 13 0.49 13.10 -0.32
C ALA A 13 0.84 12.54 1.06
N GLN A 14 2.13 12.23 1.31
CA GLN A 14 2.62 11.80 2.62
C GLN A 14 2.52 12.91 3.66
N LYS A 15 2.91 14.13 3.33
CA LYS A 15 2.77 15.29 4.21
C LYS A 15 1.32 15.49 4.63
N LEU A 16 0.37 15.38 3.70
CA LEU A 16 -1.06 15.48 3.99
C LEU A 16 -1.54 14.39 4.95
N ILE A 17 -1.03 13.17 4.83
CA ILE A 17 -1.33 12.07 5.77
C ILE A 17 -0.77 12.39 7.16
N GLU A 18 0.48 12.85 7.24
CA GLU A 18 1.12 13.18 8.51
C GLU A 18 0.48 14.39 9.20
N ASP A 19 0.06 15.40 8.43
CA ASP A 19 -0.69 16.55 8.95
C ASP A 19 -2.06 16.12 9.48
N TYR A 20 -2.79 15.26 8.75
CA TYR A 20 -4.07 14.72 9.20
C TYR A 20 -3.94 13.98 10.55
N LYS A 21 -2.87 13.20 10.71
CA LYS A 21 -2.61 12.41 11.92
C LYS A 21 -2.32 13.25 13.17
N LYS A 22 -1.97 14.54 13.04
CA LYS A 22 -1.72 15.41 14.19
C LYS A 22 -2.97 15.63 15.05
N THR A 23 -4.15 15.56 14.44
CA THR A 23 -5.43 15.84 15.11
C THR A 23 -6.48 14.75 14.91
N ASN A 24 -6.19 13.71 14.12
CA ASN A 24 -7.14 12.63 13.81
C ASN A 24 -6.47 11.26 13.92
N THR A 25 -7.28 10.24 14.22
CA THR A 25 -6.87 8.84 14.11
C THR A 25 -6.47 8.51 12.67
N PRO A 26 -5.35 7.80 12.43
CA PRO A 26 -4.95 7.38 11.09
C PRO A 26 -6.10 6.71 10.34
N ASN A 27 -6.24 7.02 9.05
CA ASN A 27 -7.28 6.45 8.20
C ASN A 27 -6.64 5.57 7.12
N ILE A 28 -6.96 4.29 7.12
CA ILE A 28 -6.41 3.31 6.18
C ILE A 28 -6.72 3.64 4.72
N VAL A 29 -7.85 4.30 4.43
CA VAL A 29 -8.24 4.70 3.07
C VAL A 29 -7.20 5.66 2.48
N MET A 30 -6.63 6.55 3.28
CA MET A 30 -5.59 7.47 2.81
C MET A 30 -4.33 6.71 2.37
N TYR A 31 -3.92 5.70 3.12
CA TYR A 31 -2.79 4.85 2.77
C TYR A 31 -3.08 3.97 1.54
N MET A 32 -4.30 3.46 1.39
CA MET A 32 -4.75 2.73 0.20
C MET A 32 -4.71 3.60 -1.07
N SER A 33 -5.17 4.87 -0.98
CA SER A 33 -5.06 5.82 -2.08
C SER A 33 -3.61 6.08 -2.46
N LEU A 34 -2.73 6.25 -1.47
CA LEU A 34 -1.30 6.46 -1.71
C LEU A 34 -0.66 5.23 -2.38
N LEU A 35 -0.99 4.02 -1.93
CA LEU A 35 -0.49 2.77 -2.50
C LEU A 35 -0.97 2.57 -3.95
N SER A 36 -2.24 2.88 -4.23
CA SER A 36 -2.81 2.81 -5.58
C SER A 36 -2.10 3.75 -6.56
N GLY A 37 -1.76 4.97 -6.13
CA GLY A 37 -0.95 5.89 -6.94
C GLY A 37 0.48 5.39 -7.14
N ALA A 38 1.12 4.85 -6.09
CA ALA A 38 2.48 4.29 -6.17
C ALA A 38 2.56 3.13 -7.18
N ARG A 39 1.51 2.30 -7.28
CA ARG A 39 1.39 1.26 -8.32
C ARG A 39 1.51 1.84 -9.73
N ASN A 40 0.83 2.94 -10.02
CA ASN A 40 0.85 3.54 -11.36
C ASN A 40 2.26 4.06 -11.75
N SER A 41 3.09 4.38 -10.75
CA SER A 41 4.50 4.77 -10.96
C SER A 41 5.47 3.57 -11.04
N ARG A 42 4.98 2.33 -10.89
CA ARG A 42 5.78 1.09 -10.75
C ARG A 42 6.88 1.17 -9.66
N ASN A 43 6.69 2.01 -8.65
CA ASN A 43 7.64 2.21 -7.57
C ASN A 43 7.43 1.16 -6.47
N SER A 44 8.09 0.01 -6.58
CA SER A 44 8.00 -1.08 -5.61
C SER A 44 8.48 -0.68 -4.22
N ASN A 45 9.56 0.09 -4.12
CA ASN A 45 10.13 0.54 -2.84
C ASN A 45 9.14 1.41 -2.05
N LEU A 46 8.54 2.41 -2.68
CA LEU A 46 7.52 3.24 -2.05
C LEU A 46 6.31 2.41 -1.63
N SER A 47 5.86 1.51 -2.50
CA SER A 47 4.70 0.64 -2.25
C SER A 47 4.91 -0.29 -1.07
N GLU A 48 6.10 -0.89 -0.95
CA GLU A 48 6.50 -1.70 0.21
C GLU A 48 6.53 -0.90 1.51
N LYS A 49 7.06 0.33 1.48
CA LYS A 49 7.08 1.20 2.66
C LYS A 49 5.67 1.55 3.12
N ILE A 50 4.77 1.90 2.19
CA ILE A 50 3.37 2.20 2.48
C ILE A 50 2.68 0.97 3.07
N TYR A 51 2.84 -0.20 2.45
CA TYR A 51 2.21 -1.43 2.90
C TYR A 51 2.70 -1.87 4.29
N LYS A 52 4.02 -1.80 4.56
CA LYS A 52 4.58 -2.03 5.89
C LYS A 52 3.97 -1.10 6.94
N ARG A 53 3.84 0.19 6.60
CA ARG A 53 3.21 1.19 7.48
C ARG A 53 1.74 0.86 7.74
N MET A 54 1.01 0.40 6.73
CA MET A 54 -0.37 -0.05 6.91
C MET A 54 -0.48 -1.22 7.87
N LYS A 55 0.38 -2.26 7.75
CA LYS A 55 0.38 -3.39 8.68
C LYS A 55 0.62 -2.94 10.12
N THR A 56 1.53 -1.99 10.34
CA THR A 56 1.82 -1.46 11.68
C THR A 56 0.66 -0.65 12.25
N LEU A 57 0.03 0.21 11.45
CA LEU A 57 -1.03 1.11 11.93
C LEU A 57 -2.41 0.46 12.00
N PHE A 58 -2.66 -0.56 11.17
CA PHE A 58 -3.97 -1.17 11.00
C PHE A 58 -3.92 -2.71 11.03
N PRO A 59 -3.36 -3.33 12.10
CA PRO A 59 -3.16 -4.78 12.15
C PRO A 59 -4.46 -5.58 12.00
N ASN A 60 -5.61 -4.99 12.35
CA ASN A 60 -6.92 -5.63 12.30
C ASN A 60 -7.67 -5.40 10.97
N ALA A 61 -7.15 -4.56 10.06
CA ALA A 61 -7.83 -4.22 8.80
C ALA A 61 -7.50 -5.22 7.68
N LYS A 62 -7.79 -6.50 7.93
CA LYS A 62 -7.33 -7.62 7.11
C LYS A 62 -7.73 -7.52 5.64
N GLU A 63 -8.94 -7.07 5.34
CA GLU A 63 -9.46 -6.94 3.97
C GLU A 63 -8.71 -5.85 3.19
N SER A 64 -8.44 -4.72 3.84
CA SER A 64 -7.67 -3.63 3.23
C SER A 64 -6.20 -4.00 3.06
N LEU A 65 -5.62 -4.75 4.02
CA LEU A 65 -4.27 -5.29 3.89
C LEU A 65 -4.19 -6.30 2.74
N ALA A 66 -5.15 -7.21 2.61
CA ALA A 66 -5.23 -8.16 1.50
C ALA A 66 -5.34 -7.44 0.15
N ALA A 67 -6.16 -6.39 0.05
CA ALA A 67 -6.20 -5.54 -1.15
C ALA A 67 -4.82 -4.89 -1.44
N GLY A 68 -4.11 -4.44 -0.41
CA GLY A 68 -2.74 -3.93 -0.52
C GLY A 68 -1.75 -4.97 -1.06
N VAL A 69 -1.83 -6.23 -0.59
CA VAL A 69 -1.02 -7.34 -1.10
C VAL A 69 -1.23 -7.54 -2.60
N VAL A 70 -2.49 -7.53 -3.05
CA VAL A 70 -2.82 -7.65 -4.48
C VAL A 70 -2.16 -6.52 -5.27
N LEU A 71 -2.26 -5.28 -4.80
CA LEU A 71 -1.64 -4.14 -5.47
C LEU A 71 -0.12 -4.29 -5.57
N LEU A 72 0.58 -4.68 -4.49
CA LEU A 72 2.03 -4.91 -4.53
C LEU A 72 2.42 -6.06 -5.46
N SER A 73 1.68 -7.17 -5.44
CA SER A 73 1.95 -8.31 -6.33
C SER A 73 1.81 -7.93 -7.81
N ASN A 74 0.88 -7.03 -8.13
CA ASN A 74 0.74 -6.50 -9.48
C ASN A 74 1.93 -5.60 -9.87
N ILE A 75 2.49 -4.85 -8.93
CA ILE A 75 3.70 -4.04 -9.18
C ILE A 75 4.88 -4.96 -9.50
N TYR A 76 5.13 -5.98 -8.67
CA TYR A 76 6.19 -6.96 -8.95
C TYR A 76 5.99 -7.64 -10.30
N SER A 77 4.75 -8.07 -10.62
CA SER A 77 4.44 -8.65 -11.93
C SER A 77 4.72 -7.67 -13.08
N SER A 78 4.40 -6.38 -12.93
CA SER A 78 4.67 -5.34 -13.94
C SER A 78 6.16 -5.05 -14.16
N LEU A 79 7.01 -5.47 -13.22
CA LEU A 79 8.46 -5.40 -13.27
C LEU A 79 9.10 -6.70 -13.78
N GLY A 80 8.30 -7.67 -14.26
CA GLY A 80 8.78 -8.99 -14.71
C GLY A 80 9.10 -9.97 -13.57
N LYS A 81 8.84 -9.60 -12.32
CA LYS A 81 9.15 -10.39 -11.12
C LYS A 81 7.99 -11.33 -10.75
N HIS A 82 7.59 -12.18 -11.69
CA HIS A 82 6.37 -12.99 -11.57
C HIS A 82 6.41 -13.99 -10.40
N GLU A 83 7.54 -14.70 -10.19
CA GLU A 83 7.68 -15.64 -9.07
C GLU A 83 7.73 -14.94 -7.71
N GLU A 84 8.39 -13.78 -7.62
CA GLU A 84 8.39 -12.95 -6.42
C GLU A 84 6.97 -12.45 -6.11
N ALA A 85 6.21 -12.04 -7.13
CA ALA A 85 4.83 -11.61 -6.98
C ALA A 85 3.92 -12.71 -6.41
N LYS A 86 4.05 -13.93 -6.95
CA LYS A 86 3.29 -15.10 -6.51
C LYS A 86 3.65 -15.48 -5.06
N THR A 87 4.95 -15.63 -4.79
CA THR A 87 5.46 -15.98 -3.46
C THR A 87 5.06 -14.94 -2.42
N PHE A 88 5.23 -13.65 -2.71
CA PHE A 88 4.82 -12.56 -1.82
C PHE A 88 3.33 -12.62 -1.52
N ARG A 89 2.49 -12.77 -2.56
CA ARG A 89 1.04 -12.82 -2.39
C ARG A 89 0.61 -14.00 -1.52
N SER A 90 1.09 -15.20 -1.82
CA SER A 90 0.75 -16.40 -1.04
C SER A 90 1.11 -16.24 0.43
N ASN A 91 2.36 -15.86 0.71
CA ASN A 91 2.85 -15.71 2.09
C ASN A 91 2.06 -14.65 2.87
N GLN A 92 1.76 -13.49 2.25
CA GLN A 92 1.05 -12.42 2.95
C GLN A 92 -0.43 -12.73 3.16
N ILE A 93 -1.11 -13.38 2.23
CA ILE A 93 -2.52 -13.77 2.41
C ILE A 93 -2.66 -14.82 3.52
N GLU A 94 -1.75 -15.78 3.56
CA GLU A 94 -1.68 -16.77 4.64
C GLU A 94 -1.43 -16.09 6.00
N GLU A 95 -0.46 -15.17 6.08
CA GLU A 95 -0.14 -14.40 7.29
C GLU A 95 -1.36 -13.60 7.81
N LEU A 96 -2.14 -13.00 6.91
CA LEU A 96 -3.34 -12.26 7.27
C LEU A 96 -4.50 -13.17 7.72
N GLY A 97 -4.43 -14.47 7.40
CA GLY A 97 -5.50 -15.45 7.65
C GLY A 97 -6.76 -15.14 6.85
N VAL A 98 -6.62 -14.56 5.65
CA VAL A 98 -7.72 -14.26 4.73
C VAL A 98 -7.81 -15.42 3.75
N LYS A 99 -8.99 -16.06 3.65
CA LYS A 99 -9.25 -17.19 2.73
C LYS A 99 -9.82 -16.69 1.41
#